data_AF-A0AAW4UI08-F1
#
_entry.id   AF-A0AAW4UI08-F1
#
_cell.length_a   1.000
_cell.length_b   1.000
_cell.length_c   1.000
_cell.angle_alpha   90.00
_cell.angle_beta   90.00
_cell.angle_gamma   90.00
#
_symmetry.space_group_name_H-M   'P 1'
#
loop_
_entity.id
_entity.type
_entity.pdbx_description
1 polymer ?
#
loop_
_entity_poly.entity_id
_entity_poly.type
_entity_poly.pdbx_seq_one_letter_code
_entity_poly.pdbx_strand_id
1 'polypeptide(L)'
;MDSVEEKLKASIAYNFCKHHCVSLTDTMQYTNKSNFMNPANKESGTPTYCHYSEAYPFVNYQNQKIYQDFDKFCLFKPFFLSNLVDRNDHIDISFYLDNDYVAPSGVAVYRNSDGTYNRNIAVPFWVAIETLTFGEILRLLHYLQDDVLKDVLNDFNLPLSKRAPFLNMIDILLCLRNNCAHTTLLNRFRTEKRYRINALLIASFSLTPKNADSVLKLFDSIKILSFFTDVSALKKPLRTLKFKIYVSMGIKKGKTVYNKILARMGCGDYKKWNIDLFETKYFL
;
A
#
# COMPACT_ATOMS: atom_id res chain seq x y z
N MET A 1 6.93 4.86 -7.24
CA MET A 1 6.40 4.05 -6.12
C MET A 1 6.39 4.90 -4.87
N ASP A 2 7.51 5.55 -4.54
CA ASP A 2 7.66 6.40 -3.35
C ASP A 2 6.56 7.46 -3.23
N SER A 3 6.28 8.23 -4.30
CA SER A 3 5.16 9.19 -4.31
C SER A 3 3.77 8.56 -4.02
N VAL A 4 3.54 7.30 -4.38
CA VAL A 4 2.27 6.61 -4.06
C VAL A 4 2.23 6.24 -2.57
N GLU A 5 3.35 5.75 -2.05
CA GLU A 5 3.48 5.40 -0.63
C GLU A 5 3.35 6.64 0.27
N GLU A 6 4.01 7.75 -0.07
CA GLU A 6 3.90 9.04 0.62
C GLU A 6 2.45 9.55 0.64
N LYS A 7 1.76 9.54 -0.50
CA LYS A 7 0.34 9.94 -0.57
C LYS A 7 -0.56 9.07 0.30
N LEU A 8 -0.31 7.76 0.31
CA LEU A 8 -1.06 6.84 1.16
C LEU A 8 -0.78 7.10 2.65
N LYS A 9 0.48 7.25 3.04
CA LYS A 9 0.86 7.58 4.42
C LYS A 9 0.21 8.88 4.88
N ALA A 10 0.32 9.94 4.09
CA ALA A 10 -0.27 11.24 4.40
C ALA A 10 -1.81 11.15 4.56
N SER A 11 -2.50 10.51 3.61
CA SER A 11 -3.96 10.35 3.64
C SER A 11 -4.41 9.51 4.85
N ILE A 12 -3.74 8.38 5.12
CA ILE A 12 -4.07 7.52 6.26
C ILE A 12 -3.82 8.27 7.58
N ALA A 13 -2.66 8.90 7.75
CA ALA A 13 -2.31 9.59 8.97
C ALA A 13 -3.28 10.74 9.26
N TYR A 14 -3.56 11.58 8.26
CA TYR A 14 -4.49 12.70 8.40
C TYR A 14 -5.89 12.23 8.78
N ASN A 15 -6.47 11.32 8.00
CA ASN A 15 -7.85 10.88 8.23
C ASN A 15 -7.99 10.05 9.51
N PHE A 16 -7.01 9.21 9.84
CA PHE A 16 -7.05 8.48 11.12
C PHE A 16 -6.97 9.44 12.31
N CYS A 17 -6.07 10.43 12.28
CA CYS A 17 -5.95 11.40 13.37
C CYS A 17 -7.22 12.24 13.52
N LYS A 18 -7.85 12.64 12.41
CA LYS A 18 -9.12 13.37 12.39
C LYS A 18 -10.25 12.62 13.12
N HIS A 19 -10.25 11.29 13.09
CA HIS A 19 -11.28 10.47 13.75
C HIS A 19 -10.91 10.05 15.18
N HIS A 20 -9.63 9.75 15.43
CA HIS A 20 -9.23 9.09 16.69
C HIS A 20 -8.14 9.82 17.48
N CYS A 21 -7.42 10.79 16.91
CA CYS A 21 -6.30 11.49 17.55
C CYS A 21 -6.48 13.02 17.53
N VAL A 22 -7.67 13.49 17.95
CA VAL A 22 -8.07 14.92 17.81
C VAL A 22 -7.54 15.82 18.93
N SER A 23 -7.11 15.24 20.05
CA SER A 23 -6.63 15.95 21.22
C SER A 23 -5.27 15.42 21.67
N LEU A 24 -4.57 16.17 22.52
CA LEU A 24 -3.28 15.76 23.09
C LEU A 24 -3.39 14.37 23.74
N THR A 25 -4.43 14.14 24.56
CA THR A 25 -4.67 12.86 25.25
C THR A 25 -4.90 11.69 24.30
N ASP A 26 -5.35 11.96 23.08
CA ASP A 26 -5.68 10.93 22.08
C ASP A 26 -4.53 10.64 21.10
N THR A 27 -3.39 11.33 21.22
CA THR A 27 -2.27 11.26 20.26
C THR A 27 -1.84 9.83 19.90
N MET A 28 -1.88 8.90 20.86
CA MET A 28 -1.43 7.51 20.70
C MET A 28 -2.54 6.52 20.28
N GLN A 29 -3.76 6.97 20.00
CA GLN A 29 -4.90 6.10 19.69
C GLN A 29 -4.71 5.24 18.43
N TYR A 30 -3.75 5.56 17.56
CA TYR A 30 -3.33 4.73 16.42
C TYR A 30 -2.69 3.39 16.84
N THR A 31 -2.33 3.23 18.11
CA THR A 31 -1.83 1.96 18.68
C THR A 31 -2.90 1.17 19.42
N ASN A 32 -4.08 1.76 19.64
CA ASN A 32 -5.20 1.09 20.28
C ASN A 32 -5.96 0.24 19.25
N LYS A 33 -5.85 -1.08 19.38
CA LYS A 33 -6.47 -2.03 18.43
C LYS A 33 -7.99 -1.91 18.32
N SER A 34 -8.68 -1.34 19.31
CA SER A 34 -10.13 -1.13 19.27
C SER A 34 -10.56 -0.08 18.24
N ASN A 35 -9.65 0.76 17.74
CA ASN A 35 -9.92 1.72 16.67
C ASN A 35 -9.75 1.12 15.26
N PHE A 36 -9.65 -0.21 15.17
CA PHE A 36 -9.42 -0.93 13.93
C PHE A 36 -10.39 -2.10 13.80
N MET A 37 -10.71 -2.48 12.56
CA MET A 37 -11.46 -3.68 12.26
C MET A 37 -10.53 -4.89 12.18
N ASN A 38 -10.87 -5.94 12.92
CA ASN A 38 -10.23 -7.24 12.77
C ASN A 38 -10.96 -8.03 11.67
N PRO A 39 -10.32 -8.33 10.52
CA PRO A 39 -11.00 -9.03 9.43
C PRO A 39 -11.61 -10.39 9.80
N ALA A 40 -11.07 -11.07 10.82
CA ALA A 40 -11.59 -12.35 11.28
C ALA A 40 -12.71 -12.23 12.32
N ASN A 41 -12.99 -11.03 12.83
CA ASN A 41 -13.99 -10.80 13.85
C ASN A 41 -15.39 -10.63 13.24
N LYS A 42 -16.27 -11.59 13.55
CA LYS A 42 -17.66 -11.69 13.07
C LYS A 42 -18.68 -11.30 14.13
N GLU A 43 -18.23 -11.00 15.35
CA GLU A 43 -19.10 -10.73 16.49
C GLU A 43 -19.57 -9.28 16.45
N SER A 44 -20.80 -9.08 15.98
CA SER A 44 -21.44 -7.76 15.94
C SER A 44 -21.48 -7.13 17.33
N GLY A 45 -21.26 -5.81 17.40
CA GLY A 45 -21.23 -5.04 18.65
C GLY A 45 -19.88 -5.05 19.38
N THR A 46 -18.90 -5.82 18.91
CA THR A 46 -17.52 -5.73 19.43
C THR A 46 -16.77 -4.55 18.78
N PRO A 47 -15.80 -3.92 19.48
CA PRO A 47 -15.10 -2.74 18.95
C PRO A 47 -14.36 -2.97 17.62
N THR A 48 -13.92 -4.21 17.38
CA THR A 48 -13.15 -4.59 16.19
C THR A 48 -13.96 -5.39 15.18
N TYR A 49 -15.30 -5.37 15.29
CA TYR A 49 -16.19 -6.08 14.39
C TYR A 49 -15.92 -5.71 12.91
N CYS A 50 -15.83 -6.71 12.05
CA CYS A 50 -15.68 -6.52 10.62
C CYS A 50 -16.86 -7.15 9.88
N HIS A 51 -17.74 -6.31 9.34
CA HIS A 51 -18.89 -6.78 8.57
C HIS A 51 -18.50 -7.47 7.24
N TYR A 52 -17.26 -7.29 6.78
CA TYR A 52 -16.72 -8.02 5.63
C TYR A 52 -16.18 -9.43 5.97
N SER A 53 -16.20 -9.85 7.24
CA SER A 53 -15.47 -11.03 7.71
C SER A 53 -15.85 -12.32 6.96
N GLU A 54 -17.15 -12.57 6.78
CA GLU A 54 -17.65 -13.80 6.16
C GLU A 54 -17.27 -13.94 4.69
N ALA A 55 -17.19 -12.82 3.96
CA ALA A 55 -16.91 -12.76 2.54
C ALA A 55 -15.62 -11.97 2.26
N TYR A 56 -14.61 -12.12 3.12
CA TYR A 56 -13.42 -11.28 3.03
C TYR A 56 -12.66 -11.52 1.71
N PRO A 57 -12.42 -10.48 0.89
CA PRO A 57 -11.86 -10.65 -0.44
C PRO A 57 -10.51 -11.35 -0.42
N PHE A 58 -10.37 -12.39 -1.24
CA PHE A 58 -9.10 -13.10 -1.48
C PHE A 58 -8.44 -13.68 -0.22
N VAL A 59 -9.23 -14.04 0.81
CA VAL A 59 -8.73 -14.62 2.07
C VAL A 59 -7.93 -15.91 1.86
N ASN A 60 -8.31 -16.74 0.88
CA ASN A 60 -7.59 -17.98 0.54
C ASN A 60 -6.35 -17.76 -0.35
N TYR A 61 -5.95 -16.51 -0.54
CA TYR A 61 -4.93 -16.07 -1.49
C TYR A 61 -4.00 -15.05 -0.85
N GLN A 62 -3.85 -13.85 -1.42
CA GLN A 62 -2.92 -12.85 -0.90
C GLN A 62 -3.31 -12.28 0.47
N ASN A 63 -4.60 -12.34 0.86
CA ASN A 63 -5.09 -11.72 2.10
C ASN A 63 -5.13 -12.67 3.32
N GLN A 64 -4.64 -13.91 3.19
CA GLN A 64 -4.68 -14.91 4.26
C GLN A 64 -4.04 -14.41 5.56
N LYS A 65 -2.80 -13.90 5.48
CA LYS A 65 -2.10 -13.38 6.67
C LYS A 65 -2.75 -12.14 7.23
N ILE A 66 -3.25 -11.25 6.37
CA ILE A 66 -3.97 -10.05 6.80
C ILE A 66 -5.18 -10.44 7.64
N TYR A 67 -5.91 -11.46 7.20
CA TYR A 67 -7.09 -11.97 7.88
C TYR A 67 -6.78 -12.65 9.21
N GLN A 68 -5.73 -13.48 9.25
CA GLN A 68 -5.43 -14.32 10.43
C GLN A 68 -4.56 -13.64 11.49
N ASP A 69 -3.72 -12.68 11.11
CA ASP A 69 -2.65 -12.16 11.97
C ASP A 69 -2.93 -10.75 12.52
N PHE A 70 -4.18 -10.36 12.75
CA PHE A 70 -4.55 -9.01 13.22
C PHE A 70 -3.73 -8.55 14.43
N ASP A 71 -3.69 -9.33 15.52
CA ASP A 71 -2.93 -8.98 16.74
C ASP A 71 -1.40 -8.95 16.54
N LYS A 72 -0.87 -9.46 15.41
CA LYS A 72 0.56 -9.40 15.07
C LYS A 72 0.92 -8.13 14.28
N PHE A 73 -0.03 -7.23 14.04
CA PHE A 73 0.24 -5.97 13.36
C PHE A 73 1.19 -5.09 14.20
N CYS A 74 2.10 -4.37 13.53
CA CYS A 74 3.23 -3.71 14.18
C CYS A 74 2.81 -2.69 15.25
N LEU A 75 1.75 -1.91 15.00
CA LEU A 75 1.24 -0.90 15.94
C LEU A 75 0.69 -1.49 17.25
N PHE A 76 0.30 -2.77 17.24
CA PHE A 76 -0.30 -3.44 18.40
C PHE A 76 0.73 -4.27 19.19
N LYS A 77 1.97 -4.34 18.69
CA LYS A 77 2.99 -5.17 19.33
C LYS A 77 3.42 -4.57 20.68
N PRO A 78 3.76 -5.43 21.65
CA PRO A 78 4.41 -4.98 22.87
C PRO A 78 5.66 -4.14 22.55
N PHE A 79 5.88 -3.09 23.34
CA PHE A 79 7.02 -2.18 23.19
C PHE A 79 7.10 -1.51 21.82
N PHE A 80 5.98 -1.34 21.11
CA PHE A 80 5.96 -0.64 19.82
C PHE A 80 6.60 0.76 19.94
N LEU A 81 6.18 1.57 20.92
CA LEU A 81 6.69 2.94 21.08
C LEU A 81 8.18 2.97 21.43
N SER A 82 8.66 2.07 22.29
CA SER A 82 10.11 1.93 22.54
C SER A 82 10.86 1.57 21.27
N ASN A 83 10.42 0.53 20.54
CA ASN A 83 11.08 0.14 19.29
C ASN A 83 11.01 1.24 18.22
N LEU A 84 9.94 2.05 18.20
CA LEU A 84 9.80 3.17 17.29
C LEU A 84 10.88 4.21 17.57
N VAL A 85 11.04 4.61 18.83
CA VAL A 85 12.07 5.58 19.24
C VAL A 85 13.47 4.99 19.04
N ASP A 86 13.75 3.85 19.65
CA ASP A 86 15.11 3.31 19.81
C ASP A 86 15.75 2.87 18.48
N ARG A 87 14.94 2.66 17.43
CA ARG A 87 15.42 2.24 16.10
C ARG A 87 15.45 3.36 15.07
N ASN A 88 15.03 4.57 15.45
CA ASN A 88 14.91 5.69 14.55
C ASN A 88 15.58 6.92 15.16
N ASP A 89 16.84 7.13 14.81
CA ASP A 89 17.69 8.22 15.35
C ASP A 89 17.10 9.63 15.17
N HIS A 90 16.13 9.79 14.27
CA HIS A 90 15.44 11.05 14.03
C HIS A 90 14.25 11.31 14.98
N ILE A 91 13.91 10.34 15.85
CA ILE A 91 12.83 10.46 16.84
C ILE A 91 13.45 10.67 18.22
N ASP A 92 13.51 11.93 18.64
CA ASP A 92 14.05 12.32 19.95
C ASP A 92 12.94 12.30 21.02
N ILE A 93 13.10 11.46 22.05
CA ILE A 93 12.14 11.37 23.16
C ILE A 93 11.93 12.68 23.90
N SER A 94 12.95 13.53 23.98
CA SER A 94 12.87 14.79 24.70
C SER A 94 11.90 15.77 24.02
N PHE A 95 11.77 15.66 22.70
CA PHE A 95 10.80 16.43 21.91
C PHE A 95 9.37 15.92 22.06
N TYR A 96 9.19 14.61 22.27
CA TYR A 96 7.88 13.96 22.38
C TYR A 96 7.42 13.73 23.83
N LEU A 97 8.15 14.28 24.81
CA LEU A 97 7.77 14.27 26.22
C LEU A 97 6.94 15.52 26.52
N ASP A 98 5.74 15.30 27.06
CA ASP A 98 4.82 16.36 27.45
C ASP A 98 4.17 16.01 28.80
N ASN A 99 4.34 16.89 29.80
CA ASN A 99 3.79 16.67 31.14
C ASN A 99 2.26 16.73 31.17
N ASP A 100 1.63 17.40 30.21
CA ASP A 100 0.17 17.49 30.09
C ASP A 100 -0.41 16.26 29.36
N TYR A 101 0.43 15.46 28.72
CA TYR A 101 0.03 14.18 28.13
C TYR A 101 0.10 13.06 29.17
N VAL A 102 -0.95 12.25 29.26
CA VAL A 102 -0.92 10.97 29.97
C VAL A 102 -1.52 9.90 29.07
N ALA A 103 -0.73 8.85 28.80
CA ALA A 103 -1.16 7.77 27.93
C ALA A 103 -2.48 7.14 28.40
N PRO A 104 -3.53 7.08 27.56
CA PRO A 104 -4.80 6.46 27.92
C PRO A 104 -4.66 4.93 28.07
N SER A 105 -5.75 4.27 28.47
CA SER A 105 -5.75 2.80 28.52
C SER A 105 -5.74 2.20 27.11
N GLY A 106 -5.04 1.08 26.93
CA GLY A 106 -5.03 0.31 25.68
C GLY A 106 -4.10 0.81 24.57
N VAL A 107 -3.39 1.93 24.77
CA VAL A 107 -2.34 2.40 23.83
C VAL A 107 -0.95 1.89 24.21
N ALA A 108 -0.02 1.96 23.25
CA ALA A 108 1.39 1.71 23.52
C ALA A 108 1.98 2.78 24.45
N VAL A 109 2.78 2.33 25.42
CA VAL A 109 3.46 3.20 26.40
C VAL A 109 4.96 3.04 26.21
N TYR A 110 5.71 4.14 26.31
CA TYR A 110 7.16 4.08 26.21
C TYR A 110 7.74 3.38 27.44
N ARG A 111 8.69 2.48 27.21
CA ARG A 111 9.46 1.82 28.24
C ARG A 111 10.93 2.16 28.02
N ASN A 112 11.53 2.75 29.04
CA ASN A 112 12.95 3.06 29.09
C ASN A 112 13.80 1.78 29.11
N SER A 113 15.09 1.92 28.81
CA SER A 113 16.06 0.81 28.81
C SER A 113 16.22 0.12 30.17
N ASP A 114 15.95 0.81 31.27
CA ASP A 114 15.94 0.28 32.64
C ASP A 114 14.67 -0.52 32.97
N GLY A 115 13.68 -0.50 32.07
CA GLY A 115 12.40 -1.17 32.22
C GLY A 115 11.27 -0.31 32.78
N THR A 116 11.53 0.95 33.13
CA THR A 116 10.56 1.89 33.68
C THR A 116 9.62 2.42 32.60
N TYR A 117 8.31 2.41 32.84
CA TYR A 117 7.31 2.94 31.91
C TYR A 117 7.15 4.45 32.06
N ASN A 118 7.23 5.19 30.96
CA ASN A 118 6.93 6.62 30.90
C ASN A 118 5.62 6.83 30.14
N ARG A 119 4.61 7.35 30.83
CA ARG A 119 3.27 7.59 30.28
C ARG A 119 3.10 8.99 29.69
N ASN A 120 4.11 9.84 29.80
CA ASN A 120 4.10 11.23 29.33
C ASN A 120 4.78 11.40 27.96
N ILE A 121 5.08 10.31 27.26
CA ILE A 121 5.69 10.34 25.92
C ILE A 121 4.64 9.95 24.88
N ALA A 122 4.45 10.80 23.87
CA ALA A 122 3.54 10.57 22.76
C ALA A 122 4.19 10.93 21.42
N VAL A 123 4.34 9.94 20.53
CA VAL A 123 4.76 10.18 19.16
C VAL A 123 3.51 10.26 18.28
N PRO A 124 3.24 11.37 17.57
CA PRO A 124 2.04 11.49 16.76
C PRO A 124 2.06 10.54 15.57
N PHE A 125 0.87 10.16 15.10
CA PHE A 125 0.76 9.10 14.08
C PHE A 125 1.44 9.47 12.74
N TRP A 126 1.41 10.75 12.34
CA TRP A 126 2.07 11.21 11.12
C TRP A 126 3.60 11.05 11.16
N VAL A 127 4.20 10.91 12.34
CA VAL A 127 5.62 10.54 12.50
C VAL A 127 5.76 9.02 12.47
N ALA A 128 4.95 8.30 13.25
CA ALA A 128 5.06 6.84 13.37
C ALA A 128 4.76 6.10 12.06
N ILE A 129 3.87 6.63 11.22
CA ILE A 129 3.52 5.99 9.94
C ILE A 129 4.68 6.00 8.95
N GLU A 130 5.62 6.95 9.08
CA GLU A 130 6.77 7.07 8.18
C GLU A 130 7.72 5.88 8.31
N THR A 131 7.79 5.27 9.50
CA THR A 131 8.62 4.09 9.73
C THR A 131 7.99 2.79 9.22
N LEU A 132 6.72 2.82 8.79
CA LEU A 132 6.04 1.64 8.27
C LEU A 132 6.50 1.32 6.84
N THR A 133 6.73 0.04 6.60
CA THR A 133 6.98 -0.48 5.26
C THR A 133 5.71 -0.47 4.42
N PHE A 134 5.84 -0.45 3.09
CA PHE A 134 4.68 -0.51 2.20
C PHE A 134 3.75 -1.73 2.44
N GLY A 135 4.31 -2.86 2.90
CA GLY A 135 3.51 -4.04 3.28
C GLY A 135 2.71 -3.84 4.57
N GLU A 136 3.25 -3.07 5.53
CA GLU A 136 2.54 -2.67 6.75
C GLU A 136 1.48 -1.62 6.45
N ILE A 137 1.73 -0.70 5.51
CA ILE A 137 0.72 0.25 5.01
C ILE A 137 -0.46 -0.48 4.37
N LEU A 138 -0.21 -1.52 3.55
CA LEU A 138 -1.29 -2.36 3.02
C LEU A 138 -2.10 -3.02 4.14
N ARG A 139 -1.44 -3.61 5.15
CA ARG A 139 -2.15 -4.21 6.31
C ARG A 139 -2.97 -3.18 7.06
N LEU A 140 -2.41 -1.99 7.29
CA LEU A 140 -3.09 -0.88 7.93
C LEU A 140 -4.39 -0.53 7.20
N LEU A 141 -4.34 -0.34 5.87
CA LEU A 141 -5.51 -0.06 5.04
C LEU A 141 -6.61 -1.13 5.17
N HIS A 142 -6.23 -2.40 5.30
CA HIS A 142 -7.19 -3.49 5.52
C HIS A 142 -7.86 -3.43 6.90
N TYR A 143 -7.19 -2.86 7.91
CA TYR A 143 -7.65 -2.78 9.29
C TYR A 143 -8.35 -1.47 9.64
N LEU A 144 -8.25 -0.42 8.81
CA LEU A 144 -8.99 0.82 9.04
C LEU A 144 -10.50 0.56 9.13
N GLN A 145 -11.17 1.23 10.07
CA GLN A 145 -12.63 1.30 10.15
C GLN A 145 -13.21 2.02 8.93
N ASP A 146 -14.48 1.77 8.62
CA ASP A 146 -15.13 2.23 7.40
C ASP A 146 -15.22 3.76 7.29
N ASP A 147 -15.39 4.44 8.41
CA ASP A 147 -15.38 5.91 8.51
C ASP A 147 -14.02 6.49 8.09
N VAL A 148 -12.92 5.96 8.64
CA VAL A 148 -11.56 6.38 8.29
C VAL A 148 -11.24 6.00 6.84
N LEU A 149 -11.52 4.76 6.44
CA LEU A 149 -11.19 4.27 5.10
C LEU A 149 -12.02 4.97 4.02
N LYS A 150 -13.27 5.34 4.30
CA LYS A 150 -14.08 6.15 3.40
C LYS A 150 -13.40 7.49 3.12
N ASP A 151 -12.90 8.17 4.15
CA ASP A 151 -12.20 9.44 3.98
C ASP A 151 -10.88 9.26 3.23
N VAL A 152 -10.12 8.20 3.51
CA VAL A 152 -8.92 7.85 2.74
C VAL A 152 -9.27 7.62 1.26
N LEU A 153 -10.32 6.84 0.95
CA LEU A 153 -10.74 6.60 -0.43
C LEU A 153 -11.20 7.88 -1.13
N ASN A 154 -11.84 8.82 -0.41
CA ASN A 154 -12.24 10.11 -0.96
C ASN A 154 -11.02 10.93 -1.44
N ASP A 155 -9.87 10.86 -0.74
CA ASP A 155 -8.63 11.52 -1.19
C ASP A 155 -8.12 10.96 -2.55
N PHE A 156 -8.52 9.73 -2.89
CA PHE A 156 -8.27 9.10 -4.20
C PHE A 156 -9.47 9.17 -5.14
N ASN A 157 -10.48 9.99 -4.84
CA ASN A 157 -11.72 10.15 -5.60
C ASN A 157 -12.51 8.83 -5.77
N LEU A 158 -12.53 7.98 -4.73
CA LEU A 158 -13.25 6.71 -4.73
C LEU A 158 -14.28 6.66 -3.61
N PRO A 159 -15.49 6.13 -3.85
CA PRO A 159 -16.43 5.85 -2.78
C PRO A 159 -16.05 4.56 -2.03
N LEU A 160 -16.57 4.40 -0.80
CA LEU A 160 -16.34 3.22 0.04
C LEU A 160 -16.70 1.89 -0.66
N SER A 161 -17.67 1.89 -1.58
CA SER A 161 -18.03 0.71 -2.38
C SER A 161 -16.87 0.18 -3.24
N LYS A 162 -15.83 0.99 -3.47
CA LYS A 162 -14.60 0.61 -4.18
C LYS A 162 -13.47 0.17 -3.24
N ARG A 163 -13.74 -0.08 -1.95
CA ARG A 163 -12.77 -0.64 -0.99
C ARG A 163 -12.02 -1.86 -1.53
N ALA A 164 -12.75 -2.89 -1.97
CA ALA A 164 -12.15 -4.14 -2.42
C ALA A 164 -11.22 -3.97 -3.66
N PRO A 165 -11.64 -3.30 -4.76
CA PRO A 165 -10.74 -3.05 -5.87
C PRO A 165 -9.58 -2.12 -5.49
N PHE A 166 -9.78 -1.12 -4.62
CA PHE A 166 -8.69 -0.26 -4.14
C PHE A 166 -7.60 -1.05 -3.43
N LEU A 167 -7.96 -1.86 -2.42
CA LEU A 167 -7.01 -2.70 -1.69
C LEU A 167 -6.29 -3.67 -2.63
N ASN A 168 -7.00 -4.23 -3.61
CA ASN A 168 -6.40 -5.12 -4.59
C ASN A 168 -5.44 -4.42 -5.58
N MET A 169 -5.63 -3.13 -5.88
CA MET A 169 -4.61 -2.34 -6.58
C MET A 169 -3.33 -2.24 -5.74
N ILE A 170 -3.46 -1.97 -4.44
CA ILE A 170 -2.30 -1.84 -3.55
C ILE A 170 -1.57 -3.19 -3.39
N ASP A 171 -2.27 -4.33 -3.35
CA ASP A 171 -1.67 -5.68 -3.41
C ASP A 171 -0.71 -5.82 -4.60
N ILE A 172 -1.18 -5.41 -5.78
CA ILE A 172 -0.44 -5.54 -7.05
C ILE A 172 0.76 -4.60 -7.05
N LEU A 173 0.59 -3.36 -6.56
CA LEU A 173 1.67 -2.40 -6.44
C LEU A 173 2.74 -2.84 -5.43
N LEU A 174 2.34 -3.45 -4.31
CA LEU A 174 3.27 -4.03 -3.35
C LEU A 174 4.10 -5.15 -4.00
N CYS A 175 3.45 -6.03 -4.77
CA CYS A 175 4.14 -7.07 -5.53
C CYS A 175 5.16 -6.47 -6.52
N LEU A 176 4.78 -5.41 -7.24
CA LEU A 176 5.67 -4.69 -8.16
C LEU A 176 6.86 -4.06 -7.44
N ARG A 177 6.63 -3.34 -6.34
CA ARG A 177 7.67 -2.70 -5.53
C ARG A 177 8.68 -3.72 -5.00
N ASN A 178 8.19 -4.83 -4.45
CA ASN A 178 9.06 -5.87 -3.90
C ASN A 178 9.92 -6.51 -5.00
N ASN A 179 9.35 -6.77 -6.18
CA ASN A 179 10.14 -7.28 -7.31
C ASN A 179 11.23 -6.31 -7.77
N CYS A 180 10.98 -4.99 -7.70
CA CYS A 180 12.00 -3.98 -8.02
C CYS A 180 13.15 -3.98 -6.99
N ALA A 181 12.85 -4.18 -5.70
CA ALA A 181 13.84 -4.22 -4.64
C ALA A 181 14.73 -5.48 -4.68
N HIS A 182 14.18 -6.63 -5.09
CA HIS A 182 14.90 -7.90 -5.18
C HIS A 182 15.72 -8.08 -6.48
N THR A 183 16.16 -6.97 -7.09
CA THR A 183 17.05 -6.92 -8.28
C THR A 183 16.63 -7.78 -9.48
N THR A 184 15.34 -8.12 -9.57
CA THR A 184 14.82 -8.89 -10.69
C THR A 184 14.80 -8.05 -11.96
N LEU A 185 15.04 -8.69 -13.12
CA LEU A 185 14.89 -8.01 -14.40
C LEU A 185 13.43 -7.60 -14.60
N LEU A 186 13.17 -6.29 -14.56
CA LEU A 186 11.83 -5.71 -14.63
C LEU A 186 11.04 -6.17 -15.87
N ASN A 187 11.73 -6.42 -16.99
CA ASN A 187 11.09 -6.92 -18.21
C ASN A 187 10.52 -8.35 -18.09
N ARG A 188 10.84 -9.06 -17.01
CA ARG A 188 10.33 -10.39 -16.66
C ARG A 188 9.29 -10.35 -15.54
N PHE A 189 8.97 -9.18 -15.01
CA PHE A 189 8.03 -9.04 -13.90
C PHE A 189 6.71 -9.75 -14.19
N ARG A 190 6.27 -10.55 -13.21
CA ARG A 190 4.97 -11.21 -13.17
C ARG A 190 4.49 -11.23 -11.73
N THR A 191 3.20 -10.96 -11.51
CA THR A 191 2.61 -11.32 -10.22
C THR A 191 2.55 -12.84 -10.10
N GLU A 192 2.69 -13.34 -8.88
CA GLU A 192 2.53 -14.77 -8.60
C GLU A 192 1.06 -15.19 -8.76
N LYS A 193 0.80 -16.48 -9.00
CA LYS A 193 -0.56 -17.02 -9.17
C LYS A 193 -1.49 -16.74 -7.98
N ARG A 194 -0.93 -16.59 -6.79
CA ARG A 194 -1.69 -16.25 -5.58
C ARG A 194 -2.29 -14.85 -5.61
N TYR A 195 -1.78 -13.92 -6.44
CA TYR A 195 -2.38 -12.60 -6.57
C TYR A 195 -3.58 -12.69 -7.50
N ARG A 196 -4.77 -12.80 -6.90
CA ARG A 196 -6.04 -12.71 -7.61
C ARG A 196 -6.38 -11.25 -7.90
N ILE A 197 -7.07 -11.03 -9.02
CA ILE A 197 -7.40 -9.71 -9.53
C ILE A 197 -8.91 -9.53 -9.49
N ASN A 198 -9.37 -8.43 -8.94
CA ASN A 198 -10.77 -8.06 -8.90
C ASN A 198 -11.31 -7.87 -10.33
N ALA A 199 -12.46 -8.48 -10.63
CA ALA A 199 -13.06 -8.43 -11.96
C ALA A 199 -13.36 -6.99 -12.45
N LEU A 200 -13.73 -6.09 -11.53
CA LEU A 200 -13.94 -4.68 -11.86
C LEU A 200 -12.63 -4.01 -12.30
N LEU A 201 -11.49 -4.36 -11.69
CA LEU A 201 -10.19 -3.84 -12.14
C LEU A 201 -9.85 -4.34 -13.54
N ILE A 202 -10.10 -5.62 -13.82
CA ILE A 202 -9.86 -6.20 -15.16
C ILE A 202 -10.64 -5.40 -16.21
N ALA A 203 -11.93 -5.16 -15.97
CA ALA A 203 -12.78 -4.40 -16.87
C ALA A 203 -12.33 -2.93 -16.98
N SER A 204 -12.20 -2.23 -15.85
CA SER A 204 -11.98 -0.78 -15.82
C SER A 204 -10.63 -0.35 -16.38
N PHE A 205 -9.60 -1.19 -16.21
CA PHE A 205 -8.25 -0.92 -16.71
C PHE A 205 -7.92 -1.67 -18.01
N SER A 206 -8.85 -2.46 -18.54
CA SER A 206 -8.62 -3.34 -19.69
C SER A 206 -7.37 -4.20 -19.50
N LEU A 207 -7.28 -4.86 -18.34
CA LEU A 207 -6.13 -5.69 -17.98
C LEU A 207 -6.16 -7.01 -18.76
N THR A 208 -4.97 -7.57 -19.01
CA THR A 208 -4.79 -8.83 -19.74
C THR A 208 -4.06 -9.87 -18.90
N PRO A 209 -4.67 -10.35 -17.80
CA PRO A 209 -4.05 -11.36 -16.96
C PRO A 209 -3.76 -12.63 -17.77
N LYS A 210 -2.64 -13.31 -17.46
CA LYS A 210 -2.23 -14.51 -18.19
C LYS A 210 -3.20 -15.67 -17.95
N ASN A 211 -3.74 -15.76 -16.74
CA ASN A 211 -4.84 -16.64 -16.41
C ASN A 211 -6.12 -15.81 -16.32
N ALA A 212 -7.30 -16.42 -16.20
CA ALA A 212 -8.59 -15.70 -16.16
C ALA A 212 -8.60 -14.49 -15.22
N ASP A 213 -7.99 -14.61 -14.04
CA ASP A 213 -8.05 -13.62 -12.94
C ASP A 213 -6.72 -13.46 -12.19
N SER A 214 -5.59 -13.91 -12.76
CA SER A 214 -4.29 -13.90 -12.08
C SER A 214 -3.12 -13.78 -13.04
N VAL A 215 -1.97 -13.40 -12.48
CA VAL A 215 -0.70 -13.20 -13.19
C VAL A 215 -0.77 -12.01 -14.14
N LEU A 216 -0.54 -10.81 -13.59
CA LEU A 216 -0.32 -9.60 -14.37
C LEU A 216 1.14 -9.49 -14.80
N LYS A 217 1.32 -8.83 -15.93
CA LYS A 217 2.64 -8.44 -16.44
C LYS A 217 2.91 -6.98 -16.12
N LEU A 218 4.13 -6.54 -16.39
CA LEU A 218 4.57 -5.17 -16.09
C LEU A 218 3.64 -4.12 -16.70
N PHE A 219 3.25 -4.29 -17.96
CA PHE A 219 2.38 -3.35 -18.68
C PHE A 219 1.08 -3.07 -17.91
N ASP A 220 0.36 -4.14 -17.56
CA ASP A 220 -0.91 -4.06 -16.82
C ASP A 220 -0.72 -3.53 -15.40
N SER A 221 0.39 -3.85 -14.75
CA SER A 221 0.70 -3.32 -13.42
C SER A 221 1.01 -1.82 -13.44
N ILE A 222 1.60 -1.32 -14.54
CA ILE A 222 1.83 0.12 -14.73
C ILE A 222 0.52 0.86 -15.03
N LYS A 223 -0.46 0.24 -15.71
CA LYS A 223 -1.81 0.81 -15.85
C LYS A 223 -2.46 1.08 -14.49
N ILE A 224 -2.30 0.13 -13.56
CA ILE A 224 -2.77 0.32 -12.18
C ILE A 224 -1.97 1.43 -11.49
N LEU A 225 -0.64 1.46 -11.65
CA LEU A 225 0.19 2.52 -11.08
C LEU A 225 -0.18 3.91 -11.61
N SER A 226 -0.55 4.03 -12.88
CA SER A 226 -0.90 5.32 -13.51
C SER A 226 -2.19 5.93 -12.97
N PHE A 227 -3.01 5.16 -12.24
CA PHE A 227 -4.14 5.71 -11.48
C PHE A 227 -3.67 6.61 -10.32
N PHE A 228 -2.55 6.28 -9.67
CA PHE A 228 -2.09 6.96 -8.45
C PHE A 228 -1.09 8.08 -8.72
N THR A 229 -0.34 7.98 -9.81
CA THR A 229 0.76 8.90 -10.11
C THR A 229 1.03 8.99 -11.60
N ASP A 230 1.62 10.11 -12.01
CA ASP A 230 2.08 10.26 -13.39
C ASP A 230 3.25 9.30 -13.66
N VAL A 231 3.09 8.50 -14.72
CA VAL A 231 4.10 7.53 -15.14
C VAL A 231 4.89 8.01 -16.36
N SER A 232 4.72 9.26 -16.79
CA SER A 232 5.38 9.84 -17.97
C SER A 232 6.92 9.73 -17.93
N ALA A 233 7.51 9.67 -16.74
CA ALA A 233 8.94 9.41 -16.55
C ALA A 233 9.42 8.13 -17.24
N LEU A 234 8.54 7.13 -17.48
CA LEU A 234 8.85 5.90 -18.19
C LEU A 234 9.03 6.08 -19.71
N LYS A 235 8.55 7.20 -20.30
CA LYS A 235 8.73 7.51 -21.73
C LYS A 235 10.20 7.51 -22.13
N LYS A 236 11.04 8.19 -21.35
CA LYS A 236 12.47 8.37 -21.65
C LYS A 236 13.24 7.04 -21.61
N PRO A 237 13.17 6.21 -20.55
CA PRO A 237 13.78 4.88 -20.54
C PRO A 237 13.33 3.98 -21.71
N LEU A 238 12.03 3.93 -22.01
CA LEU A 238 11.50 3.11 -23.11
C LEU A 238 12.02 3.56 -24.49
N ARG A 239 12.07 4.87 -24.72
CA ARG A 239 12.62 5.46 -25.95
C ARG A 239 14.13 5.24 -26.06
N THR A 240 14.88 5.40 -24.97
CA THR A 240 16.33 5.13 -24.94
C THR A 240 16.62 3.68 -25.25
N LEU A 241 15.87 2.74 -24.66
CA LEU A 241 16.00 1.31 -24.95
C LEU A 241 15.73 1.01 -26.43
N LYS A 242 14.66 1.58 -26.99
CA LYS A 242 14.32 1.46 -28.41
C LYS A 242 15.48 1.94 -29.30
N PHE A 243 16.00 3.13 -29.02
CA PHE A 243 17.08 3.73 -29.79
C PHE A 243 18.34 2.87 -29.75
N LYS A 244 18.79 2.44 -28.55
CA LYS A 244 19.98 1.59 -28.39
C LYS A 244 19.87 0.29 -29.19
N ILE A 245 18.71 -0.37 -29.18
CA ILE A 245 18.47 -1.61 -29.93
C ILE A 245 18.49 -1.35 -31.45
N TYR A 246 17.97 -0.21 -31.90
CA TYR A 246 17.92 0.11 -33.33
C TYR A 246 19.31 0.42 -33.88
N VAL A 247 20.13 1.15 -33.11
CA VAL A 247 21.52 1.46 -33.46
C VAL A 247 22.37 0.19 -33.52
N SER A 248 22.22 -0.72 -32.55
CA SER A 248 23.06 -1.92 -32.49
C SER A 248 22.67 -3.04 -33.46
N MET A 249 21.40 -3.13 -33.85
CA MET A 249 20.88 -4.26 -34.65
C MET A 249 20.34 -3.86 -36.02
N GLY A 250 20.30 -2.56 -36.34
CA GLY A 250 19.60 -2.02 -37.50
C GLY A 250 18.08 -1.99 -37.34
N ILE A 251 17.40 -1.17 -38.14
CA ILE A 251 15.96 -0.85 -37.96
C ILE A 251 15.07 -2.11 -37.99
N LYS A 252 15.23 -2.97 -39.00
CA LYS A 252 14.34 -4.14 -39.21
C LYS A 252 14.46 -5.15 -38.07
N LYS A 253 15.68 -5.58 -37.73
CA LYS A 253 15.94 -6.55 -36.66
C LYS A 253 15.70 -5.92 -35.28
N GLY A 254 16.12 -4.67 -35.08
CA GLY A 254 15.93 -3.92 -33.85
C GLY A 254 14.45 -3.72 -33.50
N LYS A 255 13.60 -3.39 -34.47
CA LYS A 255 12.13 -3.31 -34.27
C LYS A 255 11.56 -4.64 -33.79
N THR A 256 11.92 -5.74 -34.43
CA THR A 256 11.47 -7.08 -34.01
C THR A 256 11.90 -7.42 -32.60
N VAL A 257 13.17 -7.15 -32.24
CA VAL A 257 13.70 -7.43 -30.90
C VAL A 257 13.03 -6.56 -29.84
N TYR A 258 12.89 -5.26 -30.10
CA TYR A 258 12.23 -4.34 -29.19
C TYR A 258 10.78 -4.73 -28.92
N ASN A 259 10.01 -5.05 -29.97
CA ASN A 259 8.62 -5.48 -29.82
C ASN A 259 8.52 -6.81 -29.04
N LYS A 260 9.48 -7.74 -29.21
CA LYS A 260 9.56 -8.97 -28.39
C LYS A 260 9.83 -8.67 -26.91
N ILE A 261 10.69 -7.69 -26.61
CA ILE A 261 10.95 -7.25 -25.23
C ILE A 261 9.67 -6.63 -24.63
N LEU A 262 9.00 -5.75 -25.37
CA LEU A 262 7.74 -5.14 -24.94
C LEU A 262 6.63 -6.21 -24.75
N ALA A 263 6.52 -7.19 -25.66
CA ALA A 263 5.57 -8.29 -25.55
C ALA A 263 5.84 -9.16 -24.31
N ARG A 264 7.12 -9.33 -23.95
CA ARG A 264 7.51 -9.95 -22.68
C ARG A 264 7.06 -9.12 -21.48
N MET A 265 6.94 -7.80 -21.60
CA MET A 265 6.40 -6.93 -20.54
C MET A 265 4.87 -6.87 -20.51
N GLY A 266 4.20 -7.30 -21.58
CA GLY A 266 2.75 -7.51 -21.63
C GLY A 266 2.05 -6.93 -22.85
N CYS A 267 2.69 -6.03 -23.57
CA CYS A 267 2.15 -5.45 -24.79
C CYS A 267 3.28 -5.24 -25.80
N GLY A 268 3.26 -5.90 -26.95
CA GLY A 268 4.32 -5.80 -27.97
C GLY A 268 4.30 -4.50 -28.79
N ASP A 269 3.24 -3.70 -28.65
CA ASP A 269 3.02 -2.50 -29.45
C ASP A 269 3.40 -1.24 -28.68
N TYR A 270 4.53 -0.62 -29.05
CA TYR A 270 5.00 0.63 -28.45
C TYR A 270 3.97 1.77 -28.52
N LYS A 271 3.11 1.82 -29.54
CA LYS A 271 2.08 2.87 -29.61
C LYS A 271 1.06 2.73 -28.49
N LYS A 272 0.64 1.49 -28.17
CA LYS A 272 -0.22 1.23 -27.02
C LYS A 272 0.42 1.60 -25.70
N TRP A 273 1.75 1.45 -25.55
CA TRP A 273 2.45 1.97 -24.37
C TRP A 273 2.31 3.48 -24.24
N ASN A 274 2.33 4.22 -25.35
CA ASN A 274 2.17 5.66 -25.30
C ASN A 274 0.74 6.08 -24.94
N ILE A 275 -0.24 5.46 -25.58
CA ILE A 275 -1.66 5.78 -25.38
C ILE A 275 -2.11 5.34 -23.98
N ASP A 276 -2.04 4.03 -23.69
CA ASP A 276 -2.62 3.45 -22.49
C ASP A 276 -1.96 3.94 -21.20
N LEU A 277 -0.66 4.27 -21.21
CA LEU A 277 0.04 4.66 -19.98
C LEU A 277 0.17 6.16 -19.80
N PHE A 278 0.16 6.95 -20.88
CA PHE A 278 0.50 8.37 -20.78
C PHE A 278 -0.58 9.32 -21.32
N GLU A 279 -1.61 8.80 -21.97
CA GLU A 279 -2.72 9.59 -22.52
C GLU A 279 -4.06 9.16 -21.92
N THR A 280 -4.22 7.86 -21.63
CA THR A 280 -5.43 7.33 -20.99
C THR A 280 -5.46 7.63 -19.49
N LYS A 281 -6.61 8.16 -19.03
CA LYS A 281 -6.95 8.24 -17.60
C LYS A 281 -7.86 7.08 -17.24
N TYR A 282 -7.48 6.30 -16.24
CA TYR A 282 -8.27 5.20 -15.71
C TYR A 282 -9.14 5.66 -14.55
N PHE A 283 -10.32 5.07 -14.42
CA PHE A 283 -11.32 5.37 -13.39
C PHE A 283 -11.90 4.07 -12.83
N LEU A 284 -12.51 4.13 -11.64
CA LEU A 284 -13.01 2.97 -10.89
C LEU A 284 -14.45 3.12 -10.43
#